data_AF-A0A9L0SWP3-F1
#
_entry.id   AF-A0A9L0SWP3-F1
#
_cell.length_a   1.000
_cell.length_b   1.000
_cell.length_c   1.000
_cell.angle_alpha   90.00
_cell.angle_beta   90.00
_cell.angle_gamma   90.00
#
_symmetry.space_group_name_H-M   'P 1'
#
loop_
_entity.id
_entity.type
_entity.pdbx_description
1 polymer ?
#
loop_
_entity_poly.entity_id
_entity_poly.type
_entity_poly.pdbx_seq_one_letter_code
_entity_poly.pdbx_strand_id
1 'polypeptide(L)'
;MRRLLEPCWWILFLKITSSVLHYVVCFPALTEGYVGALHENRHGSSAQIRRRKASGDPYWAYSGAYGPEHWVTSSVSCGGRHQSPVDILDQHARVGEEYQELQLDGFDSESSNKTWMKNTGKTVAILLKDDYFVSGAGLPGRFKAEKVEFHWGHSNGSAGSEHSINGRRFPVEERKISKGFHCSDMAEPVVKHTDRRGEGKRKCCQLFA
;
A
#
# COMPACT_ATOMS: atom_id res chain seq x y z
N MET A 1 -5.53 76.61 2.73
CA MET A 1 -6.12 75.94 1.55
C MET A 1 -6.19 74.45 1.84
N ARG A 2 -7.40 73.89 1.92
CA ARG A 2 -7.65 72.47 2.19
C ARG A 2 -7.28 71.66 0.93
N ARG A 3 -6.49 70.58 1.07
CA ARG A 3 -6.41 69.51 0.08
C ARG A 3 -6.73 68.20 0.79
N LEU A 4 -7.78 67.56 0.29
CA LEU A 4 -8.33 66.28 0.73
C LEU A 4 -7.31 65.18 0.45
N LEU A 5 -6.99 64.38 1.47
CA LEU A 5 -6.22 63.15 1.34
C LEU A 5 -7.21 62.00 1.09
N GLU A 6 -7.25 61.53 -0.15
CA GLU A 6 -7.98 60.33 -0.57
C GLU A 6 -7.38 59.08 0.11
N PRO A 7 -8.20 58.17 0.67
CA PRO A 7 -7.71 56.97 1.32
C PRO A 7 -7.33 55.88 0.31
N CYS A 8 -6.03 55.57 0.33
CA CYS A 8 -5.37 54.47 -0.35
C CYS A 8 -6.06 53.09 -0.14
N TRP A 9 -6.85 52.66 -1.12
CA TRP A 9 -7.57 51.37 -1.13
C TRP A 9 -6.70 50.10 -1.05
N TRP A 10 -5.37 50.20 -1.14
CA TRP A 10 -4.46 49.06 -1.08
C TRP A 10 -4.22 48.53 0.35
N ILE A 11 -4.52 49.33 1.39
CA ILE A 11 -4.36 48.89 2.79
C ILE A 11 -5.53 47.98 3.23
N LEU A 12 -6.69 48.06 2.57
CA LEU A 12 -7.84 47.17 2.84
C LEU A 12 -7.65 45.75 2.29
N PHE A 13 -6.86 45.56 1.22
CA PHE A 13 -6.64 44.24 0.63
C PHE A 13 -5.70 43.35 1.46
N LEU A 14 -4.78 43.93 2.23
CA LEU A 14 -3.83 43.17 3.07
C LEU A 14 -4.42 42.66 4.40
N LYS A 15 -5.60 43.16 4.81
CA LYS A 15 -6.32 42.65 6.00
C LYS A 15 -7.32 41.54 5.66
N ILE A 16 -7.67 41.36 4.39
CA ILE A 16 -8.66 40.34 3.95
C ILE A 16 -7.98 38.99 3.69
N THR A 17 -6.69 38.95 3.32
CA THR A 17 -5.98 37.68 3.08
C THR A 17 -5.50 36.99 4.37
N SER A 18 -5.33 37.72 5.47
CA SER A 18 -4.96 37.12 6.77
C SER A 18 -6.14 36.50 7.53
N SER A 19 -7.39 36.83 7.17
CA SER A 19 -8.59 36.33 7.85
C SER A 19 -9.20 35.09 7.20
N VAL A 20 -8.63 34.61 6.09
CA VAL A 20 -9.09 33.38 5.41
C VAL A 20 -8.30 32.14 5.87
N LEU A 21 -7.25 32.30 6.71
CA LEU A 21 -6.43 31.18 7.20
C LEU A 21 -6.84 30.59 8.56
N HIS A 22 -7.98 30.97 9.15
CA HIS A 22 -8.39 30.47 10.48
C HIS A 22 -9.80 29.90 10.57
N TYR A 23 -10.38 29.40 9.47
CA TYR A 23 -11.63 28.62 9.54
C TYR A 23 -11.59 27.41 8.60
N VAL A 24 -10.72 26.45 8.89
CA VAL A 24 -10.96 25.05 8.54
C VAL A 24 -11.49 24.38 9.80
N VAL A 25 -12.80 24.53 10.01
CA VAL A 25 -13.54 23.74 10.98
C VAL A 25 -13.64 22.33 10.41
N CYS A 26 -13.03 21.37 11.09
CA CYS A 26 -13.30 19.96 10.88
C CYS A 26 -14.81 19.73 11.04
N PHE A 27 -15.49 19.46 9.94
CA PHE A 27 -16.79 18.81 10.01
C PHE A 27 -16.54 17.35 10.40
N PRO A 28 -17.03 16.87 11.56
CA PRO A 28 -17.14 15.44 11.76
C PRO A 28 -18.10 14.92 10.69
N ALA A 29 -17.68 13.88 9.97
CA ALA A 29 -18.61 13.13 9.13
C ALA A 29 -19.73 12.61 10.04
N LEU A 30 -20.93 13.19 9.88
CA LEU A 30 -22.14 12.72 10.53
C LEU A 30 -22.36 11.27 10.09
N THR A 31 -22.01 10.34 10.96
CA THR A 31 -22.60 9.00 10.94
C THR A 31 -24.02 9.17 11.46
N GLU A 32 -25.00 9.28 10.55
CA GLU A 32 -26.38 8.96 10.91
C GLU A 32 -26.40 7.51 11.39
N GLY A 33 -26.56 7.36 12.71
CA GLY A 33 -27.01 6.13 13.30
C GLY A 33 -28.45 5.90 12.87
N TYR A 34 -28.65 5.11 11.82
CA TYR A 34 -29.92 4.40 11.64
C TYR A 34 -29.81 3.07 12.37
N VAL A 35 -30.44 3.04 13.55
CA VAL A 35 -30.80 1.81 14.26
C VAL A 35 -31.75 1.03 13.35
N GLY A 36 -31.20 0.06 12.61
CA GLY A 36 -31.94 -0.84 11.73
C GLY A 36 -31.54 -2.27 12.03
N ALA A 37 -32.49 -3.05 12.54
CA ALA A 37 -32.34 -4.46 12.87
C ALA A 37 -31.66 -5.26 11.74
N LEU A 38 -30.77 -6.17 12.11
CA LEU A 38 -30.15 -7.14 11.21
C LEU A 38 -31.22 -8.07 10.61
N HIS A 39 -31.77 -7.69 9.46
CA HIS A 39 -32.39 -8.64 8.55
C HIS A 39 -31.31 -9.19 7.62
N GLU A 40 -31.05 -10.49 7.76
CA GLU A 40 -30.10 -11.33 7.02
C GLU A 40 -30.24 -11.12 5.50
N ASN A 41 -29.38 -10.31 4.89
CA ASN A 41 -29.42 -10.05 3.45
C ASN A 41 -28.55 -11.06 2.68
N ARG A 42 -29.08 -12.28 2.52
CA ARG A 42 -28.42 -13.43 1.85
C ARG A 42 -28.09 -13.21 0.36
N HIS A 43 -28.65 -12.20 -0.29
CA HIS A 43 -28.53 -12.02 -1.75
C HIS A 43 -27.26 -11.30 -2.22
N GLY A 44 -26.64 -10.44 -1.40
CA GLY A 44 -25.40 -9.73 -1.78
C GLY A 44 -24.14 -10.61 -1.73
N SER A 45 -24.13 -11.58 -0.81
CA SER A 45 -23.01 -12.50 -0.60
C SER A 45 -22.85 -13.48 -1.77
N SER A 46 -23.96 -14.01 -2.30
CA SER A 46 -23.94 -15.03 -3.35
C SER A 46 -23.38 -14.51 -4.68
N ALA A 47 -23.67 -13.27 -5.07
CA ALA A 47 -23.16 -12.66 -6.30
C ALA A 47 -21.65 -12.38 -6.24
N GLN A 48 -21.13 -11.95 -5.08
CA GLN A 48 -19.69 -11.78 -4.85
C GLN A 48 -18.95 -13.12 -4.81
N ILE A 49 -19.55 -14.14 -4.18
CA ILE A 49 -19.01 -15.50 -4.14
C ILE A 49 -18.97 -16.12 -5.56
N ARG A 50 -20.03 -15.94 -6.35
CA ARG A 50 -20.16 -16.51 -7.70
C ARG A 50 -19.18 -15.91 -8.70
N ARG A 51 -18.85 -14.60 -8.62
CA ARG A 51 -17.78 -13.99 -9.43
C ARG A 51 -16.37 -14.46 -9.03
N ARG A 52 -16.13 -14.80 -7.76
CA ARG A 52 -14.80 -15.22 -7.26
C ARG A 52 -14.41 -16.63 -7.68
N LYS A 53 -15.38 -17.54 -7.78
CA LYS A 53 -15.17 -18.90 -8.29
C LYS A 53 -14.61 -18.92 -9.73
N ALA A 54 -14.81 -17.85 -10.50
CA ALA A 54 -14.28 -17.70 -11.86
C ALA A 54 -12.80 -17.29 -11.93
N SER A 55 -12.21 -16.77 -10.84
CA SER A 55 -10.81 -16.32 -10.82
C SER A 55 -9.78 -17.39 -10.45
N GLY A 56 -10.23 -18.55 -9.95
CA GLY A 56 -9.36 -19.63 -9.48
C GLY A 56 -8.63 -19.35 -8.14
N ASP A 57 -8.56 -18.09 -7.70
CA ASP A 57 -7.89 -17.72 -6.45
C ASP A 57 -8.77 -18.03 -5.21
N PRO A 58 -8.23 -18.73 -4.19
CA PRO A 58 -8.98 -19.02 -2.97
C PRO A 58 -9.33 -17.75 -2.18
N TYR A 59 -10.53 -17.75 -1.61
CA TYR A 59 -11.00 -16.65 -0.78
C TYR A 59 -10.32 -16.65 0.59
N TRP A 60 -10.00 -15.45 1.10
CA TRP A 60 -9.38 -15.24 2.40
C TRP A 60 -9.85 -13.91 3.02
N ALA A 61 -9.72 -13.78 4.33
CA ALA A 61 -10.02 -12.58 5.10
C ALA A 61 -9.03 -12.39 6.26
N TYR A 62 -9.06 -11.21 6.90
CA TYR A 62 -8.24 -10.94 8.10
C TYR A 62 -8.85 -11.47 9.40
N SER A 63 -10.08 -11.99 9.37
CA SER A 63 -10.77 -12.54 10.54
C SER A 63 -11.85 -13.58 10.17
N GLY A 64 -12.36 -14.28 11.18
CA GLY A 64 -13.42 -15.29 11.04
C GLY A 64 -12.95 -16.60 10.40
N ALA A 65 -13.88 -17.36 9.82
CA ALA A 65 -13.62 -18.70 9.26
C ALA A 65 -12.61 -18.74 8.09
N TYR A 66 -12.31 -17.59 7.50
CA TYR A 66 -11.30 -17.44 6.44
C TYR A 66 -10.11 -16.57 6.89
N GLY A 67 -9.94 -16.43 8.21
CA GLY A 67 -8.89 -15.66 8.86
C GLY A 67 -7.49 -16.27 8.73
N PRO A 68 -6.44 -15.55 9.18
CA PRO A 68 -5.04 -15.94 9.03
C PRO A 68 -4.71 -17.36 9.49
N GLU A 69 -5.25 -17.79 10.64
CA GLU A 69 -5.05 -19.13 11.21
C GLU A 69 -5.56 -20.27 10.28
N HIS A 70 -6.43 -19.94 9.33
CA HIS A 70 -7.03 -20.89 8.38
C HIS A 70 -6.51 -20.74 6.95
N TRP A 71 -5.62 -19.78 6.67
CA TRP A 71 -5.12 -19.56 5.31
C TRP A 71 -4.38 -20.78 4.76
N VAL A 72 -3.68 -21.53 5.63
CA VAL A 72 -2.96 -22.77 5.26
C VAL A 72 -3.86 -23.79 4.56
N THR A 73 -5.15 -23.84 4.91
CA THR A 73 -6.13 -24.78 4.32
C THR A 73 -6.32 -24.57 2.82
N SER A 74 -6.20 -23.32 2.35
CA SER A 74 -6.36 -22.99 0.92
C SER A 74 -5.07 -22.56 0.24
N SER A 75 -4.01 -22.30 1.02
CA SER A 75 -2.70 -21.88 0.52
C SER A 75 -1.63 -22.43 1.46
N VAL A 76 -1.14 -23.64 1.14
CA VAL A 76 -0.23 -24.41 2.01
C VAL A 76 1.03 -23.63 2.41
N SER A 77 1.50 -22.71 1.55
CA SER A 77 2.64 -21.83 1.85
C SER A 77 2.44 -20.96 3.09
N CYS A 78 1.20 -20.63 3.46
CA CYS A 78 0.89 -19.84 4.66
C CYS A 78 1.19 -20.58 5.97
N GLY A 79 1.38 -21.91 5.93
CA GLY A 79 1.85 -22.71 7.06
C GLY A 79 3.37 -22.94 7.08
N GLY A 80 4.13 -22.18 6.28
CA GLY A 80 5.58 -22.30 6.18
C GLY A 80 6.32 -21.80 7.42
N ARG A 81 7.63 -22.10 7.50
CA ARG A 81 8.50 -21.68 8.62
C ARG A 81 9.14 -20.30 8.43
N HIS A 82 9.14 -19.78 7.21
CA HIS A 82 9.69 -18.48 6.85
C HIS A 82 8.54 -17.62 6.33
N GLN A 83 7.75 -17.07 7.26
CA GLN A 83 6.62 -16.21 6.94
C GLN A 83 6.89 -14.80 7.45
N SER A 84 6.31 -13.84 6.75
CA SER A 84 6.18 -12.45 7.21
C SER A 84 4.73 -12.21 7.65
N PRO A 85 4.47 -11.17 8.47
CA PRO A 85 5.44 -10.26 9.08
C PRO A 85 6.21 -10.87 10.25
N VAL A 86 7.23 -10.14 10.72
CA VAL A 86 8.02 -10.48 11.92
C VAL A 86 8.24 -9.26 12.81
N ASP A 87 8.56 -9.50 14.08
CA ASP A 87 9.14 -8.49 14.96
C ASP A 87 10.66 -8.49 14.79
N ILE A 88 11.23 -7.34 14.42
CA ILE A 88 12.66 -7.16 14.27
C ILE A 88 13.22 -6.74 15.63
N LEU A 89 13.94 -7.66 16.27
CA LEU A 89 14.69 -7.38 17.48
C LEU A 89 16.05 -6.79 17.09
N ASP A 90 16.22 -5.49 17.29
CA ASP A 90 17.39 -4.73 16.86
C ASP A 90 18.70 -5.32 17.41
N GLN A 91 18.69 -5.74 18.67
CA GLN A 91 19.84 -6.40 19.32
C GLN A 91 20.25 -7.75 18.69
N HIS A 92 19.38 -8.39 17.90
CA HIS A 92 19.67 -9.64 17.18
C HIS A 92 19.93 -9.40 15.69
N ALA A 93 19.76 -8.17 15.20
CA ALA A 93 20.09 -7.82 13.82
C ALA A 93 21.60 -7.91 13.62
N ARG A 94 22.01 -8.50 12.49
CA ARG A 94 23.42 -8.56 12.10
C ARG A 94 23.72 -7.35 11.23
N VAL A 95 24.75 -6.59 11.60
CA VAL A 95 25.24 -5.48 10.78
C VAL A 95 25.96 -6.08 9.57
N GLY A 96 25.39 -5.87 8.37
CA GLY A 96 26.04 -6.26 7.12
C GLY A 96 27.00 -5.18 6.67
N GLU A 97 28.30 -5.37 6.90
CA GLU A 97 29.34 -4.38 6.55
C GLU A 97 29.63 -4.32 5.04
N GLU A 98 29.21 -5.34 4.29
CA GLU A 98 29.57 -5.55 2.88
C GLU A 98 28.44 -5.24 1.88
N TYR A 99 27.32 -4.69 2.34
CA TYR A 99 26.23 -4.34 1.44
C TYR A 99 26.46 -3.01 0.76
N GLN A 100 26.31 -3.00 -0.57
CA GLN A 100 26.19 -1.77 -1.34
C GLN A 100 25.04 -0.93 -0.78
N GLU A 101 25.22 0.39 -0.81
CA GLU A 101 24.16 1.33 -0.43
C GLU A 101 22.91 1.12 -1.28
N LEU A 102 21.74 1.39 -0.68
CA LEU A 102 20.46 1.34 -1.36
C LEU A 102 20.43 2.38 -2.49
N GLN A 103 20.29 1.91 -3.73
CA GLN A 103 20.17 2.78 -4.90
C GLN A 103 18.71 2.87 -5.33
N LEU A 104 18.23 4.09 -5.57
CA LEU A 104 16.85 4.40 -5.93
C LEU A 104 16.83 5.17 -7.25
N ASP A 105 16.34 4.53 -8.30
CA ASP A 105 16.22 5.16 -9.62
C ASP A 105 14.76 5.56 -9.88
N GLY A 106 14.56 6.82 -10.29
CA GLY A 106 13.26 7.35 -10.68
C GLY A 106 12.37 7.82 -9.53
N PHE A 107 12.77 7.60 -8.27
CA PHE A 107 11.99 7.98 -7.08
C PHE A 107 11.92 9.50 -6.82
N ASP A 108 12.83 10.28 -7.39
CA ASP A 108 12.83 11.74 -7.29
C ASP A 108 11.94 12.42 -8.35
N SER A 109 11.40 11.63 -9.29
CA SER A 109 10.53 12.13 -10.35
C SER A 109 9.08 12.18 -9.90
N GLU A 110 8.33 13.14 -10.41
CA GLU A 110 6.88 13.16 -10.25
C GLU A 110 6.24 11.94 -10.93
N SER A 111 5.26 11.34 -10.25
CA SER A 111 4.53 10.19 -10.81
C SER A 111 3.63 10.62 -11.97
N SER A 112 3.55 9.79 -13.02
CA SER A 112 2.64 9.99 -14.14
C SER A 112 1.18 10.00 -13.70
N ASN A 113 0.37 10.81 -14.38
CA ASN A 113 -1.09 10.82 -14.26
C ASN A 113 -1.77 9.50 -14.66
N LYS A 114 -1.01 8.53 -15.20
CA LYS A 114 -1.49 7.16 -15.47
C LYS A 114 -1.46 6.27 -14.22
N THR A 115 -0.70 6.65 -13.20
CA THR A 115 -0.69 5.99 -11.89
C THR A 115 -2.07 6.12 -11.26
N TRP A 116 -2.58 5.02 -10.71
CA TRP A 116 -3.95 4.99 -10.19
C TRP A 116 -4.09 4.14 -8.93
N MET A 117 -5.12 4.46 -8.16
CA MET A 117 -5.39 3.85 -6.86
C MET A 117 -6.66 3.00 -6.90
N LYS A 118 -6.65 1.89 -6.16
CA LYS A 118 -7.76 0.96 -6.03
C LYS A 118 -8.01 0.56 -4.59
N ASN A 119 -9.25 0.64 -4.14
CA ASN A 119 -9.70 -0.14 -2.99
C ASN A 119 -9.98 -1.59 -3.42
N THR A 120 -9.22 -2.54 -2.88
CA THR A 120 -9.34 -3.98 -3.21
C THR A 120 -10.32 -4.72 -2.30
N GLY A 121 -10.83 -4.06 -1.26
CA GLY A 121 -11.55 -4.68 -0.15
C GLY A 121 -10.64 -5.35 0.89
N LYS A 122 -9.32 -5.36 0.70
CA LYS A 122 -8.30 -5.86 1.63
C LYS A 122 -7.22 -4.83 1.96
N THR A 123 -6.96 -3.93 1.03
CA THR A 123 -6.00 -2.84 1.12
C THR A 123 -6.41 -1.75 0.12
N VAL A 124 -5.88 -0.55 0.30
CA VAL A 124 -5.70 0.40 -0.79
C VAL A 124 -4.43 0.00 -1.55
N ALA A 125 -4.50 -0.08 -2.88
CA ALA A 125 -3.36 -0.40 -3.72
C ALA A 125 -3.14 0.74 -4.73
N ILE A 126 -1.92 1.29 -4.79
CA ILE A 126 -1.49 2.21 -5.83
C ILE A 126 -0.74 1.39 -6.88
N LEU A 127 -1.20 1.40 -8.13
CA LEU A 127 -0.51 0.73 -9.23
C LEU A 127 0.36 1.75 -9.96
N LEU A 128 1.67 1.55 -9.86
CA LEU A 128 2.68 2.42 -10.44
C LEU A 128 2.73 2.21 -11.95
N LYS A 129 2.81 3.29 -12.71
CA LYS A 129 2.93 3.25 -14.18
C LYS A 129 4.29 3.68 -14.72
N ASP A 130 5.08 4.34 -13.89
CA ASP A 130 6.43 4.73 -14.23
C ASP A 130 7.45 3.68 -13.78
N ASP A 131 8.68 3.92 -14.18
CA ASP A 131 9.80 3.03 -13.96
C ASP A 131 10.57 3.47 -12.71
N TYR A 132 10.27 2.83 -11.58
CA TYR A 132 10.97 3.00 -10.32
C TYR A 132 11.80 1.75 -10.04
N PHE A 133 13.10 1.90 -9.79
CA PHE A 133 13.97 0.76 -9.52
C PHE A 133 14.73 0.87 -8.22
N VAL A 134 14.97 -0.28 -7.60
CA VAL A 134 15.77 -0.43 -6.39
C VAL A 134 16.85 -1.49 -6.61
N SER A 135 18.06 -1.22 -6.13
CA SER A 135 19.19 -2.16 -6.07
C SER A 135 20.08 -1.85 -4.86
N GLY A 136 21.13 -2.66 -4.64
CA GLY A 136 21.94 -2.58 -3.43
C GLY A 136 21.29 -3.26 -2.24
N ALA A 137 21.71 -2.94 -1.01
CA ALA A 137 21.20 -3.49 0.25
C ALA A 137 21.12 -5.03 0.30
N GLY A 138 22.05 -5.71 -0.38
CA GLY A 138 22.08 -7.18 -0.47
C GLY A 138 21.08 -7.80 -1.45
N LEU A 139 20.33 -7.00 -2.22
CA LEU A 139 19.39 -7.50 -3.24
C LEU A 139 20.13 -8.13 -4.43
N PRO A 140 19.69 -9.29 -4.95
CA PRO A 140 20.31 -9.95 -6.09
C PRO A 140 19.90 -9.29 -7.41
N GLY A 141 20.53 -8.16 -7.73
CA GLY A 141 20.30 -7.40 -8.96
C GLY A 141 19.37 -6.20 -8.76
N ARG A 142 18.59 -5.88 -9.79
CA ARG A 142 17.73 -4.68 -9.82
C ARG A 142 16.25 -5.08 -9.84
N PHE A 143 15.46 -4.39 -9.04
CA PHE A 143 14.03 -4.66 -8.87
C PHE A 143 13.20 -3.46 -9.29
N LYS A 144 12.16 -3.67 -10.08
CA LYS A 144 11.20 -2.61 -10.46
C LYS A 144 10.00 -2.63 -9.54
N ALA A 145 9.61 -1.47 -9.01
CA ALA A 145 8.40 -1.34 -8.21
C ALA A 145 7.15 -1.43 -9.10
N GLU A 146 6.16 -2.21 -8.67
CA GLU A 146 4.93 -2.48 -9.43
C GLU A 146 3.72 -1.83 -8.77
N LYS A 147 3.64 -1.93 -7.45
CA LYS A 147 2.53 -1.38 -6.68
C LYS A 147 2.93 -1.12 -5.24
N VAL A 148 2.12 -0.28 -4.60
CA VAL A 148 2.19 0.03 -3.18
C VAL A 148 0.89 -0.40 -2.53
N GLU A 149 0.97 -1.07 -1.38
CA GLU A 149 -0.16 -1.49 -0.55
C GLU A 149 -0.02 -0.90 0.86
N PHE A 150 -1.13 -0.77 1.58
CA PHE A 150 -1.18 -0.11 2.88
C PHE A 150 -1.87 -1.01 3.92
N HIS A 151 -1.31 -1.03 5.12
CA HIS A 151 -1.91 -1.67 6.30
C HIS A 151 -2.07 -0.62 7.39
N TRP A 152 -3.22 -0.57 8.05
CA TRP A 152 -3.53 0.47 9.03
C TRP A 152 -4.39 -0.05 10.19
N GLY A 153 -4.36 0.67 11.31
CA GLY A 153 -5.11 0.35 12.52
C GLY A 153 -6.58 0.76 12.44
N HIS A 154 -7.32 0.60 13.54
CA HIS A 154 -8.75 0.85 13.55
C HIS A 154 -9.10 2.35 13.69
N SER A 155 -8.55 3.01 14.71
CA SER A 155 -8.86 4.40 15.05
C SER A 155 -7.73 5.09 15.80
N ASN A 156 -7.70 6.43 15.82
CA ASN A 156 -6.82 7.28 16.64
C ASN A 156 -5.32 6.90 16.60
N GLY A 157 -4.80 6.53 15.44
CA GLY A 157 -3.40 6.13 15.32
C GLY A 157 -3.04 4.82 16.03
N SER A 158 -4.03 3.97 16.30
CA SER A 158 -3.79 2.61 16.81
C SER A 158 -2.90 1.78 15.86
N ALA A 159 -2.24 0.76 16.43
CA ALA A 159 -1.32 -0.10 15.70
C ALA A 159 -1.95 -0.73 14.45
N GLY A 160 -1.26 -0.58 13.32
CA GLY A 160 -1.69 -1.04 12.01
C GLY A 160 -0.60 -1.66 11.14
N SER A 161 0.68 -1.43 11.47
CA SER A 161 1.80 -2.03 10.75
C SER A 161 1.80 -3.54 10.87
N GLU A 162 2.12 -4.27 9.80
CA GLU A 162 2.29 -5.72 9.86
C GLU A 162 3.55 -6.07 10.67
N HIS A 163 4.68 -5.43 10.34
CA HIS A 163 5.96 -5.56 11.05
C HIS A 163 6.02 -4.69 12.32
N SER A 164 6.97 -5.02 13.18
CA SER A 164 7.33 -4.22 14.36
C SER A 164 8.85 -4.20 14.57
N ILE A 165 9.32 -3.22 15.34
CA ILE A 165 10.72 -3.14 15.78
C ILE A 165 10.71 -3.13 17.30
N ASN A 166 11.40 -4.09 17.92
CA ASN A 166 11.44 -4.27 19.37
C ASN A 166 10.02 -4.29 20.00
N GLY A 167 9.07 -4.98 19.36
CA GLY A 167 7.67 -5.07 19.76
C GLY A 167 6.83 -3.81 19.48
N ARG A 168 7.43 -2.71 19.00
CA ARG A 168 6.73 -1.47 18.69
C ARG A 168 6.12 -1.52 17.29
N ARG A 169 4.79 -1.44 17.22
CA ARG A 169 4.02 -1.28 15.98
C ARG A 169 3.76 0.20 15.67
N PHE A 170 3.51 0.48 14.40
CA PHE A 170 3.23 1.81 13.86
C PHE A 170 1.77 1.92 13.37
N PRO A 171 1.22 3.13 13.25
CA PRO A 171 -0.19 3.30 12.86
C PRO A 171 -0.51 2.81 11.44
N VAL A 172 0.45 2.95 10.53
CA VAL A 172 0.34 2.56 9.12
C VAL A 172 1.66 1.96 8.65
N GLU A 173 1.60 0.93 7.83
CA GLU A 173 2.74 0.41 7.06
C GLU A 173 2.44 0.50 5.56
N GLU A 174 3.37 1.10 4.83
CA GLU A 174 3.41 1.07 3.37
C GLU A 174 4.28 -0.12 2.93
N ARG A 175 3.73 -0.97 2.05
CA ARG A 175 4.46 -2.08 1.46
C ARG A 175 4.58 -1.91 -0.05
N LYS A 176 5.81 -1.73 -0.53
CA LYS A 176 6.14 -1.70 -1.95
C LYS A 176 6.41 -3.11 -2.45
N ILE A 177 5.73 -3.51 -3.53
CA ILE A 177 5.89 -4.82 -4.16
C ILE A 177 6.66 -4.60 -5.46
N SER A 178 7.78 -5.29 -5.59
CA SER A 178 8.70 -5.16 -6.72
C SER A 178 8.94 -6.51 -7.42
N LYS A 179 9.28 -6.48 -8.70
CA LYS A 179 9.73 -7.65 -9.48
C LYS A 179 11.22 -7.54 -9.76
N GLY A 180 11.97 -8.61 -9.54
CA GLY A 180 13.38 -8.69 -9.87
C GLY A 180 13.60 -8.88 -11.37
N PHE A 181 14.66 -8.27 -11.90
CA PHE A 181 15.18 -8.51 -13.24
C PHE A 181 16.56 -9.16 -13.07
N HIS A 182 16.72 -10.40 -13.53
CA HIS A 182 18.03 -11.03 -13.49
C HIS A 182 18.86 -10.57 -14.69
N CYS A 183 20.18 -10.48 -14.54
CA CYS A 183 21.07 -10.04 -15.63
C CYS A 183 20.94 -10.95 -16.88
N SER A 184 20.52 -12.20 -16.70
CA SER A 184 20.22 -13.16 -17.77
C SER A 184 19.04 -12.76 -18.66
N ASP A 185 18.10 -11.96 -18.15
CA ASP A 185 16.88 -11.57 -18.88
C ASP A 185 17.12 -10.43 -19.88
N MET A 186 18.31 -9.81 -19.86
CA MET A 186 18.71 -8.70 -20.73
C MET A 186 19.44 -9.17 -22.00
N ALA A 187 19.66 -10.47 -22.20
CA ALA A 187 20.46 -11.03 -23.29
C ALA A 187 19.66 -11.72 -24.41
N GLU A 188 18.34 -11.89 -24.28
CA GLU A 188 17.53 -12.56 -25.32
C GLU A 188 16.77 -11.52 -26.17
N PRO A 189 17.05 -11.40 -27.49
CA PRO A 189 16.18 -10.66 -28.39
C PRO A 189 14.81 -11.32 -28.39
N VAL A 190 13.74 -10.51 -28.27
CA VAL A 190 12.34 -10.96 -28.17
C VAL A 190 11.97 -11.90 -29.32
N VAL A 191 12.12 -13.20 -29.09
CA VAL A 191 11.43 -14.24 -29.85
C VAL A 191 10.08 -14.44 -29.16
N LYS A 192 9.00 -14.18 -29.89
CA LYS A 192 7.63 -14.46 -29.44
C LYS A 192 7.50 -15.95 -29.15
N HIS A 193 7.66 -16.36 -27.90
CA HIS A 193 7.12 -17.62 -27.43
C HIS A 193 5.78 -17.39 -26.74
N THR A 194 4.73 -17.82 -27.43
CA THR A 194 3.45 -18.17 -26.82
C THR A 194 3.69 -19.35 -25.87
N ASP A 195 3.89 -19.10 -24.58
CA ASP A 195 3.79 -20.17 -23.59
C ASP A 195 2.35 -20.29 -23.11
N ARG A 196 1.71 -21.41 -23.50
CA ARG A 196 0.54 -21.93 -22.81
C ARG A 196 1.01 -22.63 -21.54
N ARG A 197 1.30 -21.85 -20.52
CA ARG A 197 1.23 -22.34 -19.14
C ARG A 197 0.60 -21.24 -18.31
N GLY A 198 -0.56 -21.57 -17.75
CA GLY A 198 -1.24 -20.73 -16.78
C GLY A 198 -0.32 -20.55 -15.58
N GLU A 199 0.46 -19.48 -15.59
CA GLU A 199 1.09 -18.96 -14.39
C GLU A 199 -0.03 -18.42 -13.50
N GLY A 200 -0.57 -19.33 -12.68
CA GLY A 200 -1.28 -18.95 -11.48
C GLY A 200 -0.40 -17.94 -10.75
N LYS A 201 -0.99 -16.80 -10.40
CA LYS A 201 -0.35 -15.77 -9.59
C LYS A 201 0.16 -16.43 -8.33
N ARG A 202 1.44 -16.79 -8.31
CA ARG A 202 2.13 -17.17 -7.08
C ARG A 202 2.10 -15.91 -6.25
N LYS A 203 1.15 -15.86 -5.29
CA LYS A 203 1.27 -14.95 -4.16
C LYS A 203 2.59 -15.35 -3.51
N CYS A 204 3.64 -14.61 -3.84
CA CYS A 204 4.88 -14.63 -3.10
C CYS A 204 4.46 -14.25 -1.69
N CYS A 205 4.30 -15.25 -0.81
CA CYS A 205 4.30 -15.03 0.62
C CYS A 205 5.74 -14.60 0.91
N GLN A 206 5.93 -13.28 0.80
CA GLN A 206 7.03 -12.45 1.25
C GLN A 206 8.31 -13.19 1.64
N LEU A 207 9.33 -13.07 0.78
CA LEU A 207 10.70 -12.94 1.24
C LEU A 207 11.11 -11.50 0.93
N PHE A 208 11.50 -10.76 1.97
CA PHE A 208 12.73 -9.97 2.07
C PHE A 208 12.80 -9.50 3.52
N ALA A 209 13.62 -10.19 4.31
CA ALA A 209 14.31 -9.65 5.47
C ALA A 209 15.80 -9.63 5.11
#